data_AF-A0A258KVE4-F1
#
_entry.id   AF-A0A258KVE4-F1
#
_cell.length_a   1.000
_cell.length_b   1.000
_cell.length_c   1.000
_cell.angle_alpha   90.00
_cell.angle_beta   90.00
_cell.angle_gamma   90.00
#
_symmetry.space_group_name_H-M   'P 1'
#
loop_
_entity.id
_entity.type
_entity.pdbx_description
1 polymer ?
#
loop_
_entity_poly.entity_id
_entity_poly.type
_entity_poly.pdbx_seq_one_letter_code
_entity_poly.pdbx_strand_id
1 'polypeptide(L)'
;WYFLPFYAILRAVPDKLMGVLAMFGAIACLFALPWLDTSKVRSMRYRPTAKMYFFIFVVACCILGLCGAKLPDDPVIPHVKTFLLIDADLNSFVWLSRAATLYYFGFFLVILPILGLKETPLPVPESIASPALSHPAGLPAHATAAPEMKG
;
A
#
# COMPACT_ATOMS: atom_id res chain seq x y z
N TRP A 1 18.75 -7.06 1.69
CA TRP A 1 17.50 -7.28 0.95
C TRP A 1 16.42 -6.25 1.31
N TYR A 2 16.24 -5.87 2.58
CA TYR A 2 15.24 -4.88 3.00
C TYR A 2 15.45 -3.45 2.44
N PHE A 3 16.68 -3.07 2.05
CA PHE A 3 16.94 -1.81 1.35
C PHE A 3 16.69 -1.85 -0.17
N LEU A 4 16.39 -3.03 -0.75
CA LEU A 4 16.22 -3.17 -2.20
C LEU A 4 15.08 -2.33 -2.78
N PRO A 5 13.90 -2.19 -2.14
CA PRO A 5 12.84 -1.36 -2.69
C PRO A 5 13.24 0.12 -2.81
N PHE A 6 13.94 0.66 -1.80
CA PHE A 6 14.41 2.05 -1.82
C PHE A 6 15.53 2.26 -2.84
N TYR A 7 16.43 1.28 -2.96
CA TYR A 7 17.47 1.28 -4.00
C TYR A 7 16.86 1.22 -5.41
N ALA A 8 15.80 0.44 -5.62
CA ALA A 8 15.08 0.38 -6.88
C ALA A 8 14.43 1.73 -7.24
N ILE A 9 13.83 2.41 -6.26
CA ILE A 9 13.27 3.77 -6.44
C ILE A 9 14.36 4.77 -6.82
N LEU A 10 15.52 4.72 -6.16
CA LEU A 10 16.63 5.63 -6.43
C LEU A 10 17.10 5.57 -7.89
N ARG A 11 17.30 4.34 -8.40
CA ARG A 11 17.80 4.12 -9.77
C ARG A 11 16.72 4.17 -10.85
N ALA A 12 15.43 4.19 -10.48
CA ALA A 12 14.33 4.31 -11.43
C ALA A 12 14.32 5.69 -12.11
N VAL A 13 14.81 6.72 -11.41
CA VAL A 13 14.85 8.10 -11.90
C VAL A 13 16.17 8.35 -12.63
N PRO A 14 16.16 8.80 -13.90
CA PRO A 14 17.38 9.03 -14.69
C PRO A 14 18.08 10.36 -14.33
N ASP A 15 18.09 10.74 -13.05
CA ASP A 15 18.77 11.93 -12.52
C ASP A 15 19.29 11.68 -11.10
N LYS A 16 20.51 12.15 -10.81
CA LYS A 16 21.20 11.89 -9.53
C LYS A 16 20.49 12.54 -8.35
N LEU A 17 20.06 13.80 -8.49
CA LEU A 17 19.45 14.55 -7.40
C LEU A 17 18.02 14.05 -7.16
N MET A 18 17.24 13.91 -8.23
CA MET A 18 15.84 13.47 -8.16
C MET A 18 15.72 12.02 -7.66
N GLY A 19 16.66 11.13 -8.00
CA GLY A 19 16.68 9.78 -7.47
C GLY A 19 16.89 9.73 -5.95
N VAL A 20 17.79 10.56 -5.43
CA VAL A 20 18.02 10.70 -3.98
C VAL A 20 16.79 11.27 -3.28
N LEU A 21 16.20 12.32 -3.85
CA LEU A 21 14.96 12.92 -3.33
C LEU A 21 13.80 11.92 -3.34
N ALA A 22 13.67 11.09 -4.38
CA ALA A 22 12.66 10.03 -4.43
C ALA A 22 12.91 8.95 -3.37
N MET A 23 14.16 8.54 -3.15
CA MET A 23 14.49 7.56 -2.12
C MET A 23 14.09 8.04 -0.72
N PHE A 24 14.50 9.25 -0.34
CA PHE A 24 14.13 9.82 0.96
C PHE A 24 12.64 10.20 1.03
N GLY A 25 12.08 10.68 -0.08
CA GLY A 25 10.66 10.99 -0.22
C GLY A 25 9.78 9.78 0.01
N ALA A 26 10.21 8.59 -0.43
CA ALA A 26 9.47 7.35 -0.20
C ALA A 26 9.29 7.05 1.29
N ILE A 27 10.30 7.35 2.11
CA ILE A 27 10.26 7.22 3.57
C ILE A 27 9.44 8.37 4.18
N ALA A 28 9.65 9.60 3.71
CA ALA A 28 8.92 10.78 4.17
C ALA A 28 7.40 10.63 4.00
N CYS A 29 6.93 10.01 2.91
CA CYS A 29 5.51 9.72 2.69
C CYS A 29 4.89 8.87 3.81
N LEU A 30 5.65 7.96 4.44
CA LEU A 30 5.15 7.16 5.55
C LEU A 30 4.89 8.00 6.80
N PHE A 31 5.73 9.02 7.04
CA PHE A 31 5.49 9.99 8.11
C PHE A 31 4.32 10.92 7.79
N ALA A 32 4.14 11.29 6.53
CA ALA A 32 3.02 12.11 6.07
C ALA A 32 1.67 11.36 6.04
N LEU A 33 1.66 10.04 6.24
CA LEU A 33 0.48 9.19 6.13
C LEU A 33 -0.74 9.67 6.94
N PRO A 34 -0.62 10.14 8.21
CA PRO A 34 -1.77 10.60 8.98
C PRO A 34 -2.52 11.79 8.36
N TRP A 35 -1.84 12.56 7.50
CA TRP A 35 -2.44 13.71 6.80
C TRP A 35 -2.91 13.35 5.38
N LEU A 36 -2.36 12.29 4.79
CA LEU A 36 -2.69 11.84 3.44
C LEU A 36 -3.94 10.94 3.40
N ASP A 37 -4.22 10.17 4.46
CA ASP A 37 -5.48 9.44 4.56
C ASP A 37 -6.59 10.33 5.13
N THR A 38 -7.47 10.80 4.25
CA THR A 38 -8.57 11.72 4.59
C THR A 38 -9.83 11.01 5.09
N SER A 39 -9.83 9.67 5.15
CA SER A 39 -11.02 8.91 5.55
C SER A 39 -11.33 9.01 7.03
N LYS A 40 -12.62 9.12 7.37
CA LYS A 40 -13.11 9.09 8.75
C LYS A 40 -13.03 7.70 9.38
N VAL A 41 -12.99 6.63 8.56
CA VAL A 41 -12.98 5.24 9.05
C VAL A 41 -11.55 4.74 9.16
N ARG A 42 -11.10 4.55 10.41
CA ARG A 42 -9.71 4.17 10.73
C ARG A 42 -9.34 2.76 10.26
N SER A 43 -10.26 1.80 10.35
CA SER A 43 -9.96 0.41 10.02
C SER A 43 -10.25 0.11 8.54
N MET A 44 -9.20 -0.31 7.83
CA MET A 44 -9.29 -0.69 6.42
C MET A 44 -10.10 -1.98 6.19
N ARG A 45 -10.51 -2.69 7.26
CA ARG A 45 -11.46 -3.80 7.19
C ARG A 45 -12.82 -3.34 6.64
N TYR A 46 -13.23 -2.11 6.95
CA TYR A 46 -14.53 -1.55 6.57
C TYR A 46 -14.42 -0.66 5.31
N ARG A 47 -13.27 -0.66 4.63
CA ARG A 47 -12.98 0.13 3.43
C ARG A 47 -12.56 -0.81 2.29
N PRO A 48 -13.52 -1.45 1.59
CA PRO A 48 -13.22 -2.51 0.64
C PRO A 48 -12.37 -2.04 -0.54
N THR A 49 -12.58 -0.80 -1.01
CA THR A 49 -11.82 -0.24 -2.13
C THR A 49 -10.41 0.10 -1.68
N ALA A 50 -10.24 0.77 -0.53
CA ALA A 50 -8.91 1.05 0.01
C ALA A 50 -8.11 -0.22 0.29
N LYS A 51 -8.76 -1.28 0.79
CA LYS A 51 -8.14 -2.60 0.99
C LYS A 51 -7.57 -3.17 -0.31
N MET A 52 -8.29 -3.06 -1.43
CA MET A 52 -7.79 -3.53 -2.73
C MET A 52 -6.54 -2.78 -3.17
N TYR A 53 -6.56 -1.44 -3.13
CA TYR A 53 -5.39 -0.63 -3.48
C TYR A 53 -4.21 -0.87 -2.54
N PHE A 54 -4.45 -1.14 -1.26
CA PHE A 54 -3.41 -1.53 -0.33
C PHE A 54 -2.74 -2.85 -0.72
N PHE A 55 -3.48 -3.87 -1.17
CA PHE A 55 -2.86 -5.11 -1.63
C PHE A 55 -2.04 -4.91 -2.91
N ILE A 56 -2.52 -4.08 -3.85
CA ILE A 56 -1.76 -3.70 -5.03
C ILE A 56 -0.46 -2.97 -4.61
N PHE A 57 -0.53 -2.10 -3.59
CA PHE A 57 0.63 -1.45 -3.01
C PHE A 57 1.64 -2.44 -2.43
N VAL A 58 1.19 -3.43 -1.66
CA VAL A 58 2.06 -4.50 -1.15
C VAL A 58 2.76 -5.25 -2.30
N VAL A 59 2.02 -5.59 -3.35
CA VAL A 59 2.59 -6.22 -4.54
C VAL A 59 3.61 -5.30 -5.22
N ALA A 60 3.33 -4.00 -5.34
CA ALA A 60 4.27 -3.03 -5.90
C ALA A 60 5.57 -2.93 -5.07
N CYS A 61 5.49 -2.97 -3.73
CA CYS A 61 6.67 -3.03 -2.87
C CYS A 61 7.50 -4.30 -3.09
N CYS A 62 6.85 -5.46 -3.25
CA CYS A 62 7.52 -6.71 -3.59
C CYS A 62 8.21 -6.63 -4.96
N ILE A 63 7.54 -6.06 -5.97
CA ILE A 63 8.09 -5.83 -7.31
C ILE A 63 9.33 -4.92 -7.22
N LEU A 64 9.28 -3.83 -6.46
CA LEU A 64 10.44 -2.96 -6.24
C LEU A 64 11.59 -3.72 -5.57
N GLY A 65 11.30 -4.56 -4.58
CA GLY A 65 12.31 -5.43 -3.96
C GLY A 65 12.97 -6.37 -4.95
N LEU A 66 12.19 -6.97 -5.87
CA LEU A 66 12.70 -7.82 -6.95
C LEU A 66 13.53 -7.03 -7.95
N CYS A 67 13.04 -5.87 -8.40
CA CYS A 67 13.76 -5.00 -9.34
C CYS A 67 15.11 -4.54 -8.78
N GLY A 68 15.17 -4.22 -7.49
CA GLY A 68 16.41 -3.80 -6.83
C GLY A 68 17.50 -4.87 -6.84
N ALA A 69 17.14 -6.15 -6.95
CA ALA A 69 18.07 -7.27 -7.01
C ALA A 69 18.54 -7.65 -8.43
N LYS A 70 17.94 -7.06 -9.47
CA LYS A 70 18.22 -7.35 -10.88
C LYS A 70 18.98 -6.21 -11.55
N LEU A 71 19.65 -6.46 -12.67
CA LEU A 71 20.27 -5.38 -13.43
C LEU A 71 19.16 -4.52 -14.09
N PRO A 72 19.35 -3.19 -14.22
CA PRO A 72 18.32 -2.31 -14.80
C PRO A 72 17.97 -2.66 -16.26
N ASP A 73 18.98 -3.03 -17.04
CA ASP A 73 18.86 -3.28 -18.48
C ASP A 73 18.40 -4.71 -18.81
N ASP A 74 18.35 -5.59 -17.80
CA ASP A 74 17.88 -6.95 -18.00
C ASP A 74 16.39 -6.94 -18.40
N PRO A 75 15.97 -7.82 -19.33
CA PRO A 75 14.56 -7.98 -19.66
C PRO A 75 13.83 -8.74 -18.54
N VAL A 76 12.62 -8.31 -18.23
CA VAL A 76 11.70 -8.97 -17.30
C VAL A 76 11.26 -10.32 -17.86
N ILE A 77 10.89 -10.34 -19.15
CA ILE A 77 10.58 -11.57 -19.89
C ILE A 77 11.74 -11.87 -20.85
N PRO A 78 12.48 -12.98 -20.66
CA PRO A 78 13.59 -13.33 -21.54
C PRO A 78 13.15 -13.45 -23.01
N HIS A 79 14.02 -13.02 -23.94
CA HIS A 79 13.83 -13.13 -25.40
C HIS A 79 12.63 -12.35 -25.98
N VAL A 80 11.97 -11.52 -25.18
CA VAL A 80 10.91 -10.62 -25.65
C VAL A 80 11.45 -9.19 -25.68
N LYS A 81 11.28 -8.51 -26.81
CA LYS A 81 11.44 -7.06 -26.93
C LYS A 81 10.08 -6.45 -27.21
N THR A 82 9.80 -5.30 -26.61
CA THR A 82 8.50 -4.65 -26.77
C THR A 82 8.68 -3.41 -27.63
N PHE A 83 8.83 -2.24 -27.03
CA PHE A 83 9.22 -1.02 -27.74
C PHE A 83 10.06 -0.15 -26.80
N LEU A 84 10.92 0.68 -27.38
CA LEU A 84 11.77 1.60 -26.64
C LEU A 84 10.93 2.81 -26.20
N LEU A 85 10.96 3.09 -24.90
CA LEU A 85 10.29 4.25 -24.31
C LEU A 85 11.34 5.05 -23.54
N ILE A 86 11.49 6.34 -23.90
CA ILE A 86 12.48 7.28 -23.36
C ILE A 86 13.93 6.81 -23.57
N ASP A 87 14.43 5.94 -22.70
CA ASP A 87 15.84 5.51 -22.59
C ASP A 87 16.02 4.00 -22.41
N ALA A 88 14.93 3.22 -22.32
CA ALA A 88 14.99 1.77 -22.15
C ALA A 88 13.79 1.05 -22.78
N ASP A 89 13.90 -0.26 -22.98
CA ASP A 89 12.79 -1.10 -23.48
C ASP A 89 11.70 -1.24 -22.41
N LEU A 90 10.42 -1.18 -22.79
CA LEU A 90 9.31 -1.31 -21.84
C LEU A 90 9.36 -2.63 -21.03
N ASN A 91 9.91 -3.71 -21.61
CA ASN A 91 10.11 -5.00 -20.96
C ASN A 91 11.37 -5.05 -20.06
N SER A 92 12.02 -3.93 -19.74
CA SER A 92 13.19 -3.90 -18.85
C SER A 92 12.82 -3.76 -17.36
N PHE A 93 13.70 -4.23 -16.47
CA PHE A 93 13.53 -4.03 -15.03
C PHE A 93 13.55 -2.55 -14.63
N VAL A 94 14.24 -1.67 -15.38
CA VAL A 94 14.18 -0.21 -15.10
C VAL A 94 12.77 0.33 -15.33
N TRP A 95 12.10 -0.02 -16.42
CA TRP A 95 10.71 0.40 -16.67
C TRP A 95 9.72 -0.17 -15.66
N LEU A 96 9.89 -1.43 -15.28
CA LEU A 96 9.10 -2.04 -14.21
C LEU A 96 9.28 -1.29 -12.87
N SER A 97 10.51 -0.93 -12.54
CA SER A 97 10.81 -0.16 -11.32
C SER A 97 10.23 1.26 -11.37
N ARG A 98 10.20 1.91 -12.54
CA ARG A 98 9.57 3.23 -12.74
C ARG A 98 8.07 3.17 -12.54
N ALA A 99 7.40 2.18 -13.14
CA ALA A 99 5.97 1.98 -12.97
C ALA A 99 5.61 1.70 -11.50
N ALA A 100 6.37 0.82 -10.83
CA ALA A 100 6.15 0.51 -9.43
C ALA A 100 6.45 1.71 -8.50
N THR A 101 7.47 2.51 -8.81
CA THR A 101 7.79 3.76 -8.09
C THR A 101 6.66 4.79 -8.24
N LEU A 102 6.15 4.97 -9.46
CA LEU A 102 5.02 5.85 -9.71
C LEU A 102 3.79 5.40 -8.93
N TYR A 103 3.50 4.10 -8.90
CA TYR A 103 2.41 3.55 -8.10
C TYR A 103 2.65 3.76 -6.60
N TYR A 104 3.87 3.55 -6.09
CA TYR A 104 4.22 3.78 -4.68
C TYR A 104 3.86 5.20 -4.24
N PHE A 105 4.32 6.21 -4.97
CA PHE A 105 4.00 7.61 -4.66
C PHE A 105 2.54 7.95 -4.92
N GLY A 106 1.97 7.44 -6.02
CA GLY A 106 0.56 7.61 -6.36
C GLY A 106 -0.36 7.07 -5.28
N PHE A 107 -0.01 5.95 -4.64
CA PHE A 107 -0.76 5.39 -3.52
C PHE A 107 -0.92 6.41 -2.38
N PHE A 108 0.19 6.98 -1.92
CA PHE A 108 0.18 7.93 -0.81
C PHE A 108 -0.39 9.30 -1.20
N LEU A 109 0.08 9.87 -2.31
CA LEU A 109 -0.17 11.28 -2.64
C LEU A 109 -1.48 11.50 -3.39
N VAL A 110 -2.04 10.47 -4.02
CA VAL A 110 -3.20 10.59 -4.91
C VAL A 110 -4.33 9.66 -4.47
N ILE A 111 -4.05 8.35 -4.39
CA ILE A 111 -5.07 7.33 -4.17
C ILE A 111 -5.68 7.46 -2.77
N LEU A 112 -4.86 7.57 -1.72
CA LEU A 112 -5.35 7.71 -0.34
C LEU A 112 -6.23 8.97 -0.15
N PRO A 113 -5.80 10.19 -0.55
CA PRO A 113 -6.65 11.38 -0.45
C PRO A 113 -7.95 11.27 -1.22
N ILE A 114 -7.92 10.70 -2.44
CA ILE A 114 -9.11 10.57 -3.29
C ILE A 114 -10.08 9.53 -2.72
N LEU A 115 -9.57 8.38 -2.27
CA LEU A 115 -10.40 7.33 -1.69
C LEU A 115 -11.03 7.79 -0.39
N GLY A 116 -10.32 8.50 0.47
CA GLY A 116 -10.90 9.01 1.71
C GLY A 116 -12.08 9.96 1.48
N LEU A 117 -12.13 10.66 0.33
CA LEU A 117 -13.22 11.55 -0.06
C LEU A 117 -14.38 10.86 -0.79
N LYS A 118 -14.10 9.81 -1.58
CA LYS A 118 -15.09 9.20 -2.49
C LYS A 118 -15.61 7.82 -2.06
N GLU A 119 -14.88 7.11 -1.21
CA GLU A 119 -15.27 5.76 -0.79
C GLU A 119 -16.45 5.79 0.17
N THR A 120 -17.37 4.83 0.02
CA THR A 120 -18.47 4.56 0.95
C THR A 120 -18.09 3.41 1.89
N PRO A 121 -17.74 3.69 3.17
CA PRO A 121 -17.32 2.65 4.09
C PRO A 121 -18.47 1.75 4.53
N LEU A 122 -18.14 0.52 4.87
CA LEU A 122 -19.04 -0.43 5.54
C LEU A 122 -19.32 0.04 6.98
N PRO A 123 -20.47 -0.34 7.55
CA PRO A 123 -20.80 0.00 8.93
C PRO A 123 -19.78 -0.60 9.90
N VAL A 124 -19.28 0.24 10.80
CA VAL A 124 -18.40 -0.17 11.89
C VAL A 124 -19.26 -0.64 13.08
N PRO A 125 -18.85 -1.68 13.83
CA PRO A 125 -19.58 -2.12 15.01
C PRO A 125 -19.55 -1.04 16.09
N GLU A 126 -20.66 -0.89 16.82
CA GLU A 126 -20.82 0.11 17.88
C GLU A 126 -19.87 -0.11 19.07
N SER A 127 -19.52 -1.37 19.33
CA SER A 127 -18.58 -1.74 20.39
C SER A 127 -17.69 -2.90 19.96
N ILE A 128 -16.57 -3.06 20.66
CA ILE A 128 -15.63 -4.17 20.44
C ILE A 128 -16.27 -5.51 20.80
N ALA A 129 -17.29 -5.53 21.67
CA ALA A 129 -17.98 -6.74 22.13
C ALA A 129 -19.02 -7.27 21.14
N SER A 130 -19.65 -6.42 20.33
CA SER A 130 -20.73 -6.86 19.43
C SER A 130 -20.30 -7.91 18.39
N PRO A 131 -19.10 -7.86 17.78
CA PRO A 131 -18.61 -8.93 16.90
C PRO A 131 -18.26 -10.23 17.65
N ALA A 132 -17.96 -10.14 18.95
CA ALA A 132 -17.65 -11.30 19.78
C ALA A 132 -18.94 -12.02 20.22
N LEU A 133 -20.01 -11.28 20.49
CA LEU A 133 -21.32 -11.78 20.92
C LEU A 133 -22.23 -12.19 19.76
N SER A 134 -21.95 -11.74 18.53
CA SER A 134 -22.72 -12.11 17.33
C SER A 134 -22.45 -13.53 16.83
N HIS A 135 -21.40 -14.19 17.33
CA HIS A 135 -21.18 -15.61 17.10
C HIS A 135 -21.95 -16.39 18.19
N PRO A 136 -22.81 -17.37 17.85
CA PRO A 136 -23.33 -18.26 18.87
C PRO A 136 -22.16 -19.10 19.38
N ALA A 137 -21.45 -18.59 20.39
CA ALA A 137 -20.75 -19.45 21.31
C ALA A 137 -21.82 -20.35 21.91
N GLY A 138 -21.69 -21.67 21.75
CA GLY A 138 -22.53 -22.60 22.50
C GLY A 138 -22.46 -22.17 23.97
N LEU A 139 -23.56 -21.66 24.50
CA LEU A 139 -23.66 -21.19 25.88
C LEU A 139 -23.23 -22.34 26.80
N PRO A 140 -22.15 -22.25 27.57
CA PRO A 140 -22.10 -23.00 28.81
C PRO A 140 -23.22 -22.43 29.68
N ALA A 141 -24.13 -23.29 30.11
CA ALA A 141 -25.17 -22.96 31.06
C ALA A 141 -24.53 -22.27 32.28
N HIS A 142 -25.07 -21.11 32.65
CA HIS A 142 -24.74 -20.28 33.82
C HIS A 142 -23.51 -19.36 33.73
N ALA A 143 -23.77 -18.09 33.36
CA ALA A 143 -23.16 -16.94 34.03
C ALA A 143 -24.00 -15.69 33.77
N THR A 144 -25.00 -15.44 34.62
CA THR A 144 -25.66 -14.14 34.74
C THR A 144 -24.72 -13.20 35.50
N ALA A 145 -24.11 -12.23 34.82
CA ALA A 145 -23.54 -11.05 35.46
C ALA A 145 -24.37 -9.84 35.07
N ALA A 146 -25.04 -9.24 36.05
CA ALA A 146 -25.86 -8.04 35.89
C ALA A 146 -24.98 -6.81 35.61
N PRO A 147 -25.45 -5.83 34.80
CA PRO A 147 -24.70 -4.62 34.56
C PRO A 147 -24.79 -3.69 35.78
N GLU A 148 -23.65 -3.34 36.37
CA GLU A 148 -23.52 -2.26 37.34
C GLU A 148 -23.62 -0.92 36.59
N MET A 149 -24.73 -0.21 36.73
CA MET A 149 -24.81 1.20 36.34
C MET A 149 -24.06 2.05 37.37
N LYS A 150 -23.01 2.75 36.95
CA LYS A 150 -22.47 3.90 37.68
C LYS A 150 -23.01 5.17 37.04
N GLY A 151 -23.63 6.01 37.88
CA GLY A 151 -24.21 7.31 37.54
C GLY A 151 -23.20 8.43 37.36
#